data_AF-A0A354J1J2-F1
#
_entry.id   AF-A0A354J1J2-F1
#
_cell.length_a   1.000
_cell.length_b   1.000
_cell.length_c   1.000
_cell.angle_alpha   90.00
_cell.angle_beta   90.00
_cell.angle_gamma   90.00
#
_symmetry.space_group_name_H-M   'P 1'
#
loop_
_entity.id
_entity.type
_entity.pdbx_description
1 polymer ?
#
loop_
_entity_poly.entity_id
_entity_poly.type
_entity_poly.pdbx_seq_one_letter_code
_entity_poly.pdbx_strand_id
1 'polypeptide(L)'
;MDAPWIEVTNKVKSKKKKVGPDLDRYLGQNTKRYVTYGQAALIYSIPYYAFVKAAKEANACWKIRKTVIVDLDKFEAYVETMKEQKE
;
A
#
# COMPACT_ATOMS: atom_id res chain seq x y z
N MET A 1 53.34 -8.77 17.10
CA MET A 1 53.17 -8.83 15.62
C MET A 1 51.69 -8.89 15.40
N ASP A 2 51.05 -7.74 15.54
CA ASP A 2 49.62 -7.59 15.74
C ASP A 2 49.00 -7.19 14.42
N ALA A 3 48.16 -8.06 13.86
CA ALA A 3 47.56 -7.87 12.54
C ALA A 3 46.50 -6.75 12.61
N PRO A 4 46.72 -5.57 11.99
CA PRO A 4 45.83 -4.42 12.17
C PRO A 4 44.97 -4.25 10.90
N TRP A 5 44.01 -5.15 10.65
CA TRP A 5 43.23 -5.07 9.40
C TRP A 5 41.75 -5.50 9.49
N ILE A 6 41.06 -5.19 10.58
CA ILE A 6 39.59 -5.39 10.63
C ILE A 6 38.90 -4.10 11.07
N GLU A 7 38.91 -3.06 10.24
CA GLU A 7 37.88 -2.03 10.25
C GLU A 7 37.73 -1.40 8.86
N VAL A 8 36.94 -2.05 7.99
CA VAL A 8 36.37 -1.34 6.83
C VAL A 8 34.86 -1.32 7.02
N THR A 9 34.41 -0.33 7.78
CA THR A 9 32.99 -0.08 8.06
C THR A 9 32.27 0.23 6.75
N ASN A 10 31.43 -0.71 6.31
CA ASN A 10 30.64 -0.55 5.09
C ASN A 10 29.50 0.43 5.36
N LYS A 11 29.74 1.73 5.14
CA LYS A 11 28.73 2.79 5.29
C LYS A 11 27.79 2.78 4.09
N VAL A 12 26.70 2.02 4.21
CA VAL A 12 25.64 1.96 3.20
C VAL A 12 24.97 3.34 3.08
N LYS A 13 25.31 4.12 2.06
CA LYS A 13 24.67 5.43 1.80
C LYS A 13 23.23 5.20 1.33
N SER A 14 22.26 5.45 2.20
CA SER A 14 20.85 5.51 1.84
C SER A 14 20.60 6.67 0.87
N LYS A 15 20.31 6.37 -0.41
CA LYS A 15 19.91 7.38 -1.40
C LYS A 15 18.53 7.94 -1.00
N LYS A 16 18.48 9.21 -0.58
CA LYS A 16 17.21 9.92 -0.37
C LYS A 16 16.42 9.94 -1.69
N LYS A 17 15.20 9.36 -1.67
CA LYS A 17 14.30 9.40 -2.82
C LYS A 17 13.88 10.85 -3.04
N LYS A 18 13.92 11.32 -4.30
CA LYS A 18 13.41 12.64 -4.67
C LYS A 18 11.90 12.64 -4.36
N VAL A 19 11.48 13.51 -3.46
CA VAL A 19 10.06 13.70 -3.15
C VAL A 19 9.46 14.43 -4.35
N GLY A 20 8.53 13.79 -5.05
CA GLY A 20 7.78 14.44 -6.14
C GLY A 20 6.88 15.56 -5.58
N PRO A 21 6.34 16.44 -6.43
CA PRO A 21 5.38 17.45 -5.98
C PRO A 21 4.20 16.83 -5.25
N ASP A 22 3.69 17.51 -4.20
CA ASP A 22 2.53 17.08 -3.42
C ASP A 22 1.26 17.06 -4.29
N LEU A 23 0.97 15.90 -4.87
CA LEU A 23 -0.22 15.66 -5.69
C LEU A 23 -1.52 15.88 -4.91
N ASP A 24 -1.47 15.77 -3.58
CA ASP A 24 -2.59 15.98 -2.67
C ASP A 24 -3.16 17.42 -2.75
N ARG A 25 -2.32 18.40 -3.09
CA ARG A 25 -2.75 19.80 -3.29
C ARG A 25 -3.63 20.00 -4.53
N TYR A 26 -3.52 19.10 -5.52
CA TYR A 26 -4.22 19.20 -6.81
C TYR A 26 -5.42 18.24 -6.92
N LEU A 27 -5.46 17.22 -6.06
CA LEU A 27 -6.60 16.32 -5.93
C LEU A 27 -7.55 16.99 -4.93
N GLY A 28 -8.60 17.64 -5.43
CA GLY A 28 -9.67 18.18 -4.58
C GLY A 28 -10.15 17.11 -3.58
N GLN A 29 -10.64 17.57 -2.42
CA GLN A 29 -10.84 16.91 -1.11
C GLN A 29 -11.33 15.45 -1.04
N ASN A 30 -11.59 14.74 -2.15
CA ASN A 30 -12.21 13.42 -2.16
C ASN A 30 -11.89 12.52 -3.37
N THR A 31 -10.64 12.42 -3.85
CA THR A 31 -10.36 11.62 -5.07
C THR A 31 -9.11 10.74 -5.04
N LYS A 32 -8.87 9.94 -4.00
CA LYS A 32 -8.04 8.73 -4.15
C LYS A 32 -8.94 7.50 -4.24
N ARG A 33 -9.60 7.35 -5.40
CA ARG A 33 -10.46 6.18 -5.69
C ARG A 33 -9.68 4.87 -5.82
N TYR A 34 -8.40 4.98 -6.21
CA TYR A 34 -7.56 3.83 -6.51
C TYR A 34 -6.29 3.84 -5.67
N VAL A 35 -6.03 2.73 -5.00
CA VAL A 35 -4.84 2.53 -4.17
C VAL A 35 -4.15 1.22 -4.51
N THR A 36 -2.85 1.12 -4.19
CA THR A 36 -2.15 -0.17 -4.26
C THR A 36 -2.47 -1.01 -3.02
N TYR A 37 -2.32 -2.34 -3.11
CA TYR A 37 -2.54 -3.23 -1.96
C TYR A 37 -1.75 -2.82 -0.70
N GLY A 38 -0.51 -2.38 -0.86
CA GLY A 38 0.32 -1.94 0.26
C GLY A 38 -0.24 -0.69 0.94
N GLN A 39 -0.71 0.29 0.16
CA GLN A 39 -1.34 1.50 0.70
C GLN A 39 -2.68 1.17 1.36
N ALA A 40 -3.49 0.33 0.72
CA ALA A 40 -4.80 -0.04 1.24
C ALA A 40 -4.70 -0.80 2.58
N ALA A 41 -3.76 -1.73 2.69
CA ALA A 41 -3.48 -2.45 3.94
C ALA A 41 -3.11 -1.48 5.09
N LEU A 42 -2.36 -0.41 4.78
CA LEU A 42 -2.03 0.63 5.76
C LEU A 42 -3.24 1.49 6.13
N ILE A 43 -4.07 1.88 5.16
CA ILE A 43 -5.28 2.70 5.40
C ILE A 43 -6.25 1.97 6.34
N TYR A 44 -6.52 0.70 6.05
CA TYR A 44 -7.46 -0.09 6.84
C TYR A 44 -6.83 -0.73 8.08
N SER A 45 -5.52 -0.61 8.30
CA SER A 45 -4.77 -1.32 9.34
C SER A 45 -5.01 -2.85 9.34
N ILE A 46 -5.12 -3.44 8.15
CA ILE A 46 -5.35 -4.88 7.95
C ILE A 46 -4.06 -5.53 7.42
N PRO A 47 -3.69 -6.75 7.86
CA PRO A 47 -2.56 -7.47 7.28
C PRO A 47 -2.67 -7.61 5.76
N TYR A 48 -1.56 -7.40 5.04
CA TYR A 48 -1.52 -7.38 3.58
C TYR A 48 -2.25 -8.54 2.92
N TYR A 49 -1.98 -9.78 3.35
CA TYR A 49 -2.59 -10.97 2.75
C TYR A 49 -4.09 -11.08 3.03
N ALA A 50 -4.54 -10.63 4.20
CA ALA A 50 -5.97 -10.60 4.54
C ALA A 50 -6.69 -9.56 3.67
N PHE A 51 -6.10 -8.38 3.48
CA PHE A 51 -6.63 -7.36 2.58
C PHE A 51 -6.70 -7.85 1.13
N VAL A 52 -5.64 -8.51 0.63
CA VAL A 52 -5.63 -9.08 -0.73
C VAL A 52 -6.74 -10.11 -0.92
N LYS A 53 -7.03 -10.94 0.09
CA LYS A 53 -8.11 -11.92 0.03
C LYS A 53 -9.47 -11.23 -0.06
N ALA A 54 -9.73 -10.28 0.85
CA ALA A 54 -10.98 -9.53 0.87
C ALA A 54 -11.20 -8.73 -0.43
N ALA A 55 -10.16 -8.07 -0.96
CA ALA A 55 -10.25 -7.29 -2.19
C ALA A 55 -10.53 -8.15 -3.43
N LYS A 56 -10.08 -9.41 -3.44
CA LYS A 56 -10.41 -10.39 -4.50
C LYS A 56 -11.84 -10.88 -4.39
N GLU A 57 -12.31 -11.18 -3.17
CA GLU A 57 -13.70 -11.57 -2.92
C GLU A 57 -14.67 -10.45 -3.33
N ALA A 58 -14.32 -9.20 -3.02
CA ALA A 58 -15.06 -8.01 -3.43
C ALA A 58 -15.03 -7.71 -4.95
N ASN A 59 -14.22 -8.42 -5.74
CA ASN A 59 -13.95 -8.11 -7.15
C ASN A 59 -13.55 -6.64 -7.41
N ALA A 60 -12.87 -6.02 -6.44
CA ALA A 60 -12.46 -4.61 -6.49
C ALA A 60 -11.04 -4.41 -7.08
N CYS A 61 -10.37 -5.48 -7.51
CA CYS A 61 -9.00 -5.45 -7.98
C CYS A 61 -8.90 -5.27 -9.51
N TRP A 62 -8.15 -4.27 -9.97
CA TRP A 62 -7.81 -4.08 -11.37
C TRP A 62 -6.31 -4.27 -11.61
N LYS A 63 -5.99 -5.15 -12.56
CA LYS A 63 -4.61 -5.47 -12.92
C LYS A 63 -4.14 -4.56 -14.06
N ILE A 64 -3.14 -3.74 -13.79
CA ILE A 64 -2.47 -2.88 -14.79
C ILE A 64 -1.02 -3.37 -14.94
N ARG A 65 -0.74 -4.08 -16.04
CA ARG A 65 0.57 -4.70 -16.32
C ARG A 65 1.02 -5.61 -15.15
N LYS A 66 2.01 -5.16 -14.38
CA LYS A 66 2.62 -5.87 -13.23
C LYS A 66 2.09 -5.37 -11.87
N THR A 67 1.27 -4.33 -11.86
CA THR A 67 0.75 -3.70 -10.64
C THR A 67 -0.75 -3.92 -10.54
N VAL A 68 -1.24 -4.06 -9.32
CA VAL A 68 -2.68 -4.15 -9.05
C VAL A 68 -3.08 -2.92 -8.26
N ILE A 69 -4.16 -2.29 -8.72
CA ILE A 69 -4.85 -1.21 -8.01
C ILE A 69 -6.19 -1.73 -7.50
N VAL A 70 -6.65 -1.17 -6.41
CA VAL A 70 -7.92 -1.52 -5.76
C VAL A 70 -8.81 -0.30 -5.77
N ASP A 71 -10.04 -0.50 -6.22
CA ASP A 71 -11.12 0.48 -6.16
C ASP A 71 -11.69 0.49 -4.73
N LEU A 72 -11.51 1.59 -4.02
CA LEU A 72 -11.93 1.71 -2.62
C LEU A 72 -13.46 1.76 -2.49
N ASP A 73 -14.17 2.39 -3.42
CA ASP A 73 -15.63 2.54 -3.35
C ASP A 73 -16.32 1.17 -3.38
N LYS A 74 -15.85 0.29 -4.27
CA LYS A 74 -16.34 -1.09 -4.35
C LYS A 74 -15.97 -1.93 -3.12
N PHE A 75 -14.77 -1.70 -2.60
CA PHE A 75 -14.30 -2.43 -1.42
C PHE A 75 -15.09 -2.05 -0.17
N GLU A 76 -15.40 -0.77 0.01
CA GLU A 76 -16.18 -0.29 1.15
C GLU A 76 -17.61 -0.82 1.13
N ALA A 77 -18.26 -0.82 -0.04
CA ALA A 77 -19.57 -1.45 -0.23
C ALA A 77 -19.55 -2.95 0.14
N TYR A 78 -18.48 -3.68 -0.21
CA TYR A 78 -18.32 -5.08 0.21
C TYR A 78 -18.21 -5.22 1.73
N VAL A 79 -17.39 -4.38 2.37
CA VAL A 79 -17.20 -4.40 3.81
C VAL A 79 -18.52 -4.10 4.56
N GLU A 80 -19.33 -3.16 4.07
CA GLU A 80 -20.65 -2.88 4.62
C GLU A 80 -21.58 -4.11 4.55
N THR A 81 -21.65 -4.78 3.40
CA THR A 81 -22.47 -6.00 3.27
C THR A 81 -22.00 -7.14 4.18
N MET A 82 -20.70 -7.25 4.44
CA MET A 82 -20.16 -8.24 5.39
C MET A 82 -20.49 -7.95 6.85
N LYS A 83 -20.63 -6.66 7.22
CA LYS A 83 -21.06 -6.27 8.57
C LYS A 83 -22.52 -6.66 8.79
N GLU A 84 -23.39 -6.33 7.82
CA GLU A 84 -24.83 -6.62 7.88
C GLU A 84 -25.13 -8.13 8.02
N GLN A 85 -24.33 -9.00 7.39
CA GLN A 85 -24.50 -10.45 7.45
C GLN A 85 -24.10 -11.08 8.80
N LYS A 86 -23.37 -10.35 9.65
CA LYS A 86 -22.89 -10.82 10.96
C LYS A 86 -23.75 -10.34 12.13
N GLU A 87 -24.72 -9.47 11.86
CA GLU A 87 -25.70 -8.96 12.80
C GLU A 87 -27.00 -9.78 12.70
#